data_AF-A0A418SG06-F1
#
_entry.id   AF-A0A418SG06-F1
#
_cell.length_a   1.000
_cell.length_b   1.000
_cell.length_c   1.000
_cell.angle_alpha   90.00
_cell.angle_beta   90.00
_cell.angle_gamma   90.00
#
_symmetry.space_group_name_H-M   'P 1'
#
loop_
_entity.id
_entity.type
_entity.pdbx_description
1 polymer ?
#
loop_
_entity_poly.entity_id
_entity_poly.type
_entity_poly.pdbx_seq_one_letter_code
_entity_poly.pdbx_strand_id
1 'polypeptide(L)'
;MRLRLTPMGLRTGCVTLPCSIGRGGIHPDKCEGDGATPVGRHRVAQLWYRPDRLARPVPWARPIGPSDLWCDAPDHGAYNQHCRAPFAASHERLRRADPLYDMVIVLDWNWPNARPGAGSAIFLHQWRRPGFPTEGCIALRRDHLHRLIRHLRPGDVIEVAPRPA
;
A
#
# COMPACT_ATOMS: atom_id res chain seq x y z
N MET A 1 -2.07 15.84 -6.08
CA MET A 1 -1.41 16.06 -4.78
C MET A 1 -0.06 15.37 -4.75
N ARG A 2 0.91 15.92 -4.00
CA ARG A 2 2.20 15.28 -3.73
C ARG A 2 2.36 15.13 -2.23
N LEU A 3 2.64 13.91 -1.79
CA LEU A 3 2.97 13.58 -0.41
C LEU A 3 4.45 13.23 -0.34
N ARG A 4 5.08 13.53 0.80
CA ARG A 4 6.48 13.19 1.02
C ARG A 4 6.62 12.39 2.30
N LEU A 5 7.22 11.21 2.21
CA LEU A 5 7.62 10.45 3.38
C LEU A 5 8.84 11.12 4.03
N THR A 6 8.74 11.40 5.32
CA THR A 6 9.77 12.04 6.14
C THR A 6 10.04 11.18 7.38
N PRO A 7 11.13 11.43 8.13
CA PRO A 7 11.36 10.75 9.40
C PRO A 7 10.20 10.88 10.41
N MET A 8 9.45 12.00 10.35
CA MET A 8 8.31 12.28 11.25
C MET A 8 6.98 11.72 10.74
N GLY A 9 6.93 11.22 9.51
CA GLY A 9 5.72 10.68 8.91
C GLY A 9 5.47 11.15 7.47
N LEU A 10 4.27 10.90 6.98
CA LEU A 10 3.82 11.25 5.64
C LEU A 10 3.30 12.70 5.62
N ARG A 11 4.05 13.59 4.99
CA ARG A 11 3.73 15.01 4.89
C ARG A 11 2.86 15.31 3.68
N THR A 12 1.78 16.04 3.88
CA THR A 12 0.86 16.56 2.86
C THR A 12 0.57 18.04 3.13
N GLY A 13 1.08 18.93 2.26
CA GLY A 13 1.07 20.37 2.52
C GLY A 13 1.75 20.71 3.85
N CYS A 14 1.01 21.40 4.74
CA CYS A 14 1.48 21.79 6.07
C CYS A 14 1.21 20.74 7.17
N VAL A 15 0.62 19.58 6.82
CA VAL A 15 0.27 18.52 7.79
C VAL A 15 1.22 17.34 7.66
N THR A 16 1.72 16.85 8.78
CA THR A 16 2.49 15.60 8.84
C THR A 16 1.67 14.53 9.56
N LEU A 17 1.38 13.43 8.87
CA LEU A 17 0.65 12.29 9.40
C LEU A 17 1.66 11.23 9.86
N PRO A 18 1.71 10.87 11.15
CA PRO A 18 2.52 9.75 11.62
C PRO A 18 2.17 8.49 10.84
N CYS A 19 3.20 7.74 10.43
CA CYS A 19 3.07 6.52 9.67
C CYS A 19 4.09 5.47 10.11
N SER A 20 3.76 4.20 9.89
CA SER A 20 4.72 3.10 9.89
C SER A 20 5.22 2.84 8.47
N ILE A 21 6.43 2.28 8.40
CA ILE A 21 7.09 1.84 7.17
C ILE A 21 7.48 0.37 7.30
N GLY A 22 8.08 -0.18 6.26
CA GLY A 22 8.63 -1.52 6.25
C GLY A 22 9.63 -1.77 7.38
N ARG A 23 9.62 -2.98 7.94
CA ARG A 23 10.59 -3.44 8.97
C ARG A 23 12.03 -3.40 8.48
N GLY A 24 12.24 -3.52 7.17
CA GLY A 24 13.54 -3.37 6.50
C GLY A 24 13.93 -1.90 6.28
N GLY A 25 13.14 -0.92 6.74
CA GLY A 25 13.45 0.50 6.53
C GLY A 25 13.09 1.00 5.13
N ILE A 26 13.86 1.98 4.64
CA ILE A 26 13.67 2.60 3.32
C ILE A 26 14.91 2.30 2.48
N HIS A 27 14.75 1.61 1.35
CA HIS A 27 15.86 1.22 0.47
C HIS A 27 15.60 1.55 -1.00
N PRO A 28 16.66 1.95 -1.75
CA PRO A 28 16.59 2.08 -3.21
C PRO A 28 16.51 0.73 -3.91
N ASP A 29 17.22 -0.27 -3.37
CA ASP A 29 17.35 -1.59 -3.98
C ASP A 29 16.36 -2.57 -3.36
N LYS A 30 15.07 -2.23 -3.43
CA LYS A 30 14.01 -3.10 -2.92
C LYS A 30 13.95 -4.42 -3.70
N CYS A 31 13.83 -5.54 -2.98
CA CYS A 31 13.54 -6.85 -3.54
C CYS A 31 12.41 -7.58 -2.77
N GLU A 32 11.95 -8.70 -3.31
CA GLU A 32 10.91 -9.52 -2.67
C GLU A 32 11.36 -10.03 -1.29
N GLY A 33 10.50 -9.91 -0.28
CA GLY A 33 10.76 -10.39 1.08
C GLY A 33 11.72 -9.56 1.95
N ASP A 34 12.32 -8.49 1.42
CA ASP A 34 13.24 -7.62 2.18
C ASP A 34 12.57 -6.83 3.33
N GLY A 35 11.25 -6.71 3.29
CA GLY A 35 10.48 -5.94 4.25
C GLY A 35 10.68 -4.43 4.12
N ALA A 36 11.31 -3.92 3.06
CA ALA A 36 11.65 -2.52 2.89
C ALA A 36 10.55 -1.74 2.15
N THR A 37 10.40 -0.47 2.51
CA THR A 37 9.63 0.51 1.73
C THR A 37 10.51 1.05 0.61
N PRO A 38 10.09 0.95 -0.67
CA PRO A 38 10.94 1.34 -1.79
C PRO A 38 11.13 2.86 -1.86
N VAL A 39 12.36 3.30 -2.12
CA VAL A 39 12.64 4.68 -2.52
C VAL A 39 12.06 4.93 -3.91
N GLY A 40 11.53 6.13 -4.13
CA GLY A 40 11.01 6.53 -5.43
C GLY A 40 9.79 7.43 -5.35
N ARG A 41 9.16 7.63 -6.52
CA ARG A 41 7.92 8.37 -6.67
C ARG A 41 6.82 7.40 -7.04
N HIS A 42 6.02 7.02 -6.05
CA HIS A 42 4.97 6.02 -6.23
C HIS A 42 3.62 6.70 -6.42
N ARG A 43 2.97 6.48 -7.55
CA ARG A 43 1.63 7.00 -7.83
C ARG A 43 0.57 6.14 -7.16
N VAL A 44 -0.48 6.81 -6.70
CA VAL A 44 -1.74 6.17 -6.32
C VAL A 44 -2.38 5.59 -7.57
N ALA A 45 -2.39 4.27 -7.68
CA ALA A 45 -2.92 3.55 -8.83
C ALA A 45 -4.39 3.16 -8.63
N GLN A 46 -4.70 2.53 -7.50
CA GLN A 46 -6.04 2.03 -7.20
C GLN A 46 -6.37 2.24 -5.72
N LEU A 47 -7.65 2.28 -5.39
CA LEU A 47 -8.15 2.26 -4.02
C LEU A 47 -9.23 1.19 -3.93
N TRP A 48 -9.04 0.30 -2.99
CA TRP A 48 -9.94 -0.77 -2.64
C TRP A 48 -10.51 -0.51 -1.24
N TYR A 49 -11.77 -0.85 -1.00
CA TYR A 49 -12.41 -0.66 0.31
C TYR A 49 -13.35 -1.81 0.66
N ARG A 50 -13.62 -2.00 1.95
CA ARG A 50 -14.55 -3.01 2.47
C ARG A 50 -15.99 -2.49 2.54
N PRO A 51 -16.86 -2.80 1.56
CA PRO A 51 -18.24 -2.29 1.56
C PRO A 51 -19.10 -2.84 2.70
N ASP A 52 -18.70 -3.97 3.30
CA ASP A 52 -19.35 -4.55 4.49
C ASP A 52 -18.99 -3.84 5.81
N ARG A 53 -18.01 -2.92 5.79
CA ARG A 53 -17.56 -2.17 6.98
C ARG A 53 -17.65 -0.67 6.82
N LEU A 54 -17.55 -0.18 5.59
CA LEU A 54 -17.40 1.23 5.27
C LEU A 54 -18.32 1.61 4.11
N ALA A 55 -18.91 2.80 4.20
CA ALA A 55 -19.45 3.47 3.03
C ALA A 55 -18.32 3.75 2.02
N ARG A 56 -18.66 3.79 0.73
CA ARG A 56 -17.71 4.09 -0.34
C ARG A 56 -17.04 5.46 -0.09
N PRO A 57 -15.71 5.52 0.11
CA PRO A 57 -15.07 6.74 0.58
C PRO A 57 -14.91 7.81 -0.52
N VAL A 58 -14.76 7.38 -1.78
CA VAL A 58 -14.63 8.23 -2.98
C VAL A 58 -15.16 7.48 -4.20
N PRO A 59 -15.65 8.17 -5.27
CA PRO A 59 -16.30 7.52 -6.41
C PRO A 59 -15.43 6.49 -7.15
N TRP A 60 -14.11 6.69 -7.17
CA TRP A 60 -13.15 5.83 -7.86
C TRP A 60 -12.70 4.61 -7.02
N ALA A 61 -13.16 4.48 -5.76
CA ALA A 61 -12.85 3.35 -4.91
C ALA A 61 -13.59 2.07 -5.38
N ARG A 62 -12.89 0.93 -5.40
CA ARG A 62 -13.41 -0.39 -5.81
C ARG A 62 -13.73 -1.26 -4.57
N PRO A 63 -14.86 -1.98 -4.55
CA PRO A 63 -15.20 -2.85 -3.42
C PRO A 63 -14.26 -4.07 -3.35
N ILE A 64 -13.88 -4.46 -2.14
CA ILE A 64 -13.19 -5.72 -1.83
C ILE A 64 -14.26 -6.79 -1.57
N GLY A 65 -14.36 -7.74 -2.49
CA GLY A 65 -15.13 -8.96 -2.38
C GLY A 65 -14.44 -10.07 -1.57
N PRO A 66 -15.16 -11.15 -1.26
CA PRO A 66 -14.65 -12.26 -0.44
C PRO A 66 -13.52 -13.06 -1.08
N SER A 67 -13.46 -13.07 -2.41
CA SER A 67 -12.46 -13.83 -3.17
C SER A 67 -11.32 -12.97 -3.69
N ASP A 68 -11.23 -11.68 -3.34
CA ASP A 68 -10.21 -10.80 -3.90
C ASP A 68 -8.86 -10.99 -3.22
N LEU A 69 -7.85 -11.22 -4.05
CA LEU A 69 -6.48 -11.54 -3.68
C LEU A 69 -5.51 -10.62 -4.43
N TRP A 70 -4.26 -10.58 -3.99
CA TRP A 70 -3.15 -9.94 -4.71
C TRP A 70 -1.97 -10.90 -4.75
N CYS A 71 -1.56 -11.30 -5.95
CA CYS A 71 -0.50 -12.29 -6.13
C CYS A 71 0.87 -11.69 -5.76
N ASP A 72 1.61 -12.34 -4.88
CA ASP A 72 2.98 -11.97 -4.48
C ASP A 72 4.01 -13.04 -4.89
N ALA A 73 3.59 -14.11 -5.56
CA ALA A 73 4.46 -15.16 -6.10
C ALA A 73 5.25 -14.71 -7.35
N PRO A 74 6.60 -14.56 -7.28
CA PRO A 74 7.41 -14.05 -8.40
C PRO A 74 7.44 -14.94 -9.64
N ASP A 75 7.26 -16.25 -9.46
CA ASP A 75 7.27 -17.28 -10.49
C ASP A 75 5.91 -17.41 -11.22
N HIS A 76 4.89 -16.68 -10.77
CA HIS A 76 3.54 -16.77 -11.33
C HIS A 76 3.28 -15.66 -12.37
N GLY A 77 2.57 -15.98 -13.46
CA GLY A 77 2.22 -15.01 -14.52
C GLY A 77 1.31 -13.85 -14.09
N ALA A 78 0.72 -13.96 -12.90
CA ALA A 78 -0.08 -12.91 -12.25
C ALA A 78 0.70 -12.11 -11.20
N TYR A 79 2.04 -12.26 -11.14
CA TYR A 79 2.87 -11.61 -10.12
C TYR A 79 2.58 -10.11 -10.00
N ASN A 80 2.41 -9.67 -8.75
CA ASN A 80 2.03 -8.31 -8.36
C ASN A 80 0.74 -7.80 -9.02
N GLN A 81 -0.24 -8.68 -9.30
CA GLN A 81 -1.56 -8.30 -9.82
C GLN A 81 -2.68 -8.70 -8.87
N HIS A 82 -3.83 -8.02 -9.02
CA HIS A 82 -5.09 -8.51 -8.45
C HIS A 82 -5.46 -9.86 -9.10
N CYS A 83 -5.86 -10.81 -8.27
CA CYS A 83 -6.37 -12.11 -8.69
C CYS A 83 -7.56 -12.53 -7.81
N ARG A 84 -8.17 -13.69 -8.08
CA ARG A 84 -9.33 -14.17 -7.33
C ARG A 84 -9.19 -15.62 -6.90
N ALA A 85 -9.71 -15.94 -5.72
CA ALA A 85 -9.79 -17.30 -5.21
C ALA A 85 -10.79 -18.16 -6.04
N PRO A 86 -10.55 -19.49 -6.15
CA PRO A 86 -9.40 -20.22 -5.63
C PRO A 86 -8.12 -19.89 -6.41
N PHE A 87 -7.01 -19.71 -5.69
CA PHE A 87 -5.71 -19.36 -6.25
C PHE A 87 -4.60 -20.03 -5.44
N ALA A 88 -3.79 -20.86 -6.10
CA ALA A 88 -2.84 -21.74 -5.41
C ALA A 88 -1.48 -21.08 -5.13
N ALA A 89 -1.01 -20.20 -6.02
CA ALA A 89 0.24 -19.49 -5.83
C ALA A 89 0.14 -18.53 -4.62
N SER A 90 1.29 -18.13 -4.07
CA SER A 90 1.35 -17.19 -2.94
C SER A 90 0.59 -15.89 -3.24
N HIS A 91 -0.13 -15.40 -2.23
CA HIS A 91 -0.97 -14.22 -2.37
C HIS A 91 -1.33 -13.56 -1.03
N GLU A 92 -1.53 -12.25 -1.09
CA GLU A 92 -2.19 -11.44 -0.08
C GLU A 92 -3.72 -11.57 -0.21
N ARG A 93 -4.42 -11.75 0.92
CA ARG A 93 -5.89 -11.68 0.96
C ARG A 93 -6.31 -10.24 1.18
N LEU A 94 -6.99 -9.63 0.19
CA LEU A 94 -7.47 -8.25 0.35
C LEU A 94 -8.58 -8.17 1.42
N ARG A 95 -9.40 -9.23 1.55
CA ARG A 95 -10.43 -9.32 2.58
C ARG A 95 -9.92 -9.94 3.88
N ARG A 96 -9.25 -9.15 4.72
CA ARG A 96 -8.72 -9.57 6.03
C ARG A 96 -9.79 -9.61 7.13
N ALA A 97 -9.58 -10.45 8.15
CA ALA A 97 -10.40 -10.45 9.36
C ALA A 97 -10.13 -9.20 10.21
N ASP A 98 -8.87 -8.77 10.28
CA ASP A 98 -8.46 -7.50 10.89
C ASP A 98 -8.85 -6.28 10.02
N PRO A 99 -8.76 -5.03 10.53
CA PRO A 99 -9.13 -3.83 9.77
C PRO A 99 -7.99 -3.22 8.95
N LEU A 100 -6.82 -3.88 8.85
CA LEU A 100 -5.66 -3.30 8.17
C LEU A 100 -5.98 -2.94 6.72
N TYR A 101 -6.77 -3.80 6.06
CA TYR A 101 -7.22 -3.66 4.67
C TYR A 101 -8.71 -3.29 4.57
N ASP A 102 -9.25 -2.56 5.55
CA ASP A 102 -10.56 -1.92 5.37
C ASP A 102 -10.54 -0.93 4.19
N MET A 103 -9.38 -0.30 3.96
CA MET A 103 -9.05 0.46 2.76
C MET A 103 -7.60 0.18 2.37
N VAL A 104 -7.37 -0.15 1.10
CA VAL A 104 -6.05 -0.46 0.54
C VAL A 104 -5.81 0.42 -0.67
N ILE A 105 -4.80 1.27 -0.61
CA ILE A 105 -4.35 2.07 -1.76
C ILE A 105 -3.18 1.33 -2.41
N VAL A 106 -3.36 0.94 -3.66
CA VAL A 106 -2.29 0.33 -4.46
C VAL A 106 -1.39 1.44 -4.98
N LEU A 107 -0.08 1.30 -4.74
CA LEU A 107 0.94 2.17 -5.32
C LEU A 107 1.55 1.51 -6.56
N ASP A 108 1.99 2.31 -7.54
CA ASP A 108 2.54 1.82 -8.82
C ASP A 108 3.97 1.24 -8.72
N TRP A 109 4.42 0.85 -7.52
CA TRP A 109 5.69 0.13 -7.38
C TRP A 109 5.58 -1.25 -8.03
N ASN A 110 6.46 -1.50 -8.99
CA ASN A 110 6.53 -2.75 -9.75
C ASN A 110 5.18 -3.15 -10.39
N TRP A 111 4.35 -2.17 -10.75
CA TRP A 111 3.00 -2.35 -11.30
C TRP A 111 2.73 -1.28 -12.36
N PRO A 112 1.99 -1.55 -13.45
CA PRO A 112 1.29 -2.79 -13.81
C PRO A 112 2.16 -3.82 -14.53
N ASN A 113 3.37 -3.46 -14.94
CA ASN A 113 4.28 -4.38 -15.64
C ASN A 113 5.30 -4.91 -14.62
N ALA A 114 4.93 -5.96 -13.91
CA ALA A 114 5.72 -6.49 -12.81
C ALA A 114 6.96 -7.22 -13.30
N ARG A 115 8.11 -6.91 -12.71
CA ARG A 115 9.37 -7.64 -12.84
C ARG A 115 9.49 -8.62 -11.68
N PRO A 116 9.48 -9.94 -11.92
CA PRO A 116 9.66 -10.95 -10.89
C PRO A 116 10.79 -10.64 -9.91
N GLY A 117 10.52 -10.75 -8.61
CA GLY A 117 11.51 -10.60 -7.55
C GLY A 117 11.84 -9.15 -7.15
N ALA A 118 11.33 -8.14 -7.86
CA ALA A 118 11.55 -6.72 -7.50
C ALA A 118 10.65 -6.23 -6.33
N GLY A 119 9.91 -7.14 -5.69
CA GLY A 119 8.96 -6.85 -4.62
C GLY A 119 7.56 -6.56 -5.14
N SER A 120 6.57 -6.89 -4.33
CA SER A 120 5.15 -6.80 -4.69
C SER A 120 4.32 -6.18 -3.55
N ALA A 121 3.01 -6.00 -3.80
CA ALA A 121 2.01 -5.63 -2.80
C ALA A 121 2.37 -4.37 -1.97
N ILE A 122 3.02 -3.38 -2.59
CA ILE A 122 3.33 -2.11 -1.92
C ILE A 122 2.09 -1.22 -1.88
N PHE A 123 1.47 -1.21 -0.70
CA PHE A 123 0.23 -0.48 -0.44
C PHE A 123 0.41 0.67 0.54
N LEU A 124 -0.59 1.55 0.56
CA LEU A 124 -0.87 2.43 1.68
C LEU A 124 -2.18 2.01 2.36
N HIS A 125 -2.10 1.68 3.66
CA HIS A 125 -3.22 1.09 4.40
C HIS A 125 -3.25 1.53 5.87
N GLN A 126 -4.16 0.97 6.67
CA GLN A 126 -4.26 1.27 8.11
C GLN A 126 -3.19 0.48 8.89
N TRP A 127 -2.48 1.11 9.82
CA TRP A 127 -1.54 0.42 10.70
C TRP A 127 -2.23 -0.44 11.78
N ARG A 128 -1.51 -1.39 12.38
CA ARG A 128 -2.02 -2.19 13.51
C ARG A 128 -2.11 -1.38 14.79
N ARG A 129 -1.03 -0.65 15.08
CA ARG A 129 -0.86 0.30 16.18
C ARG A 129 0.30 1.25 15.85
N PRO A 130 0.42 2.41 16.50
CA PRO A 130 1.50 3.35 16.24
C PRO A 130 2.87 2.68 16.31
N GLY A 131 3.72 2.93 15.30
CA GLY A 131 5.10 2.44 15.25
C GLY A 131 5.27 0.95 14.93
N PHE A 132 4.20 0.16 14.78
CA PHE A 132 4.32 -1.24 14.38
C PHE A 132 4.71 -1.33 12.90
N PRO A 133 5.84 -1.95 12.53
CA PRO A 133 6.34 -1.94 11.16
C PRO A 133 5.48 -2.81 10.23
N THR A 134 5.58 -2.54 8.93
CA THR A 134 4.94 -3.31 7.85
C THR A 134 5.97 -4.24 7.19
N GLU A 135 5.56 -4.95 6.15
CA GLU A 135 6.46 -5.74 5.27
C GLU A 135 6.90 -4.95 4.02
N GLY A 136 6.70 -3.63 4.02
CA GLY A 136 7.15 -2.73 2.95
C GLY A 136 6.15 -1.62 2.65
N CYS A 137 4.88 -1.82 3.01
CA CYS A 137 3.81 -0.83 2.89
C CYS A 137 4.05 0.43 3.74
N ILE A 138 3.31 1.50 3.43
CA ILE A 138 3.18 2.67 4.31
C ILE A 138 1.85 2.55 5.06
N ALA A 139 1.87 2.61 6.38
CA ALA A 139 0.65 2.43 7.17
C ALA A 139 0.35 3.63 8.06
N LEU A 140 -0.91 4.08 8.07
CA LEU A 140 -1.37 5.28 8.78
C LEU A 140 -2.37 4.93 9.88
N ARG A 141 -2.60 5.87 10.81
CA ARG A 141 -3.77 5.82 11.70
C ARG A 141 -5.05 5.82 10.87
N ARG A 142 -6.09 5.12 11.34
CA ARG A 142 -7.37 4.95 10.65
C ARG A 142 -7.97 6.29 10.20
N ASP A 143 -8.24 7.19 11.13
CA ASP A 143 -8.81 8.51 10.86
C ASP A 143 -7.93 9.38 9.95
N HIS A 144 -6.60 9.30 10.07
CA HIS A 144 -5.66 9.94 9.14
C HIS A 144 -5.82 9.41 7.71
N LEU A 145 -5.91 8.08 7.56
CA LEU A 145 -6.16 7.43 6.27
C LEU A 145 -7.49 7.87 5.67
N HIS A 146 -8.56 7.86 6.48
CA HIS A 146 -9.89 8.33 6.06
C HIS A 146 -9.89 9.80 5.62
N ARG A 147 -9.19 10.68 6.35
CA ARG A 147 -9.07 12.09 5.97
C ARG A 147 -8.26 12.25 4.68
N LEU A 148 -7.15 11.53 4.56
CA LEU A 148 -6.28 11.57 3.38
C LEU A 148 -7.02 11.11 2.11
N ILE A 149 -7.73 9.98 2.16
CA ILE A 149 -8.43 9.40 1.00
C ILE A 149 -9.45 10.36 0.38
N ARG A 150 -10.14 11.19 1.19
CA ARG A 150 -11.11 12.19 0.69
C ARG A 150 -10.50 13.22 -0.26
N HIS A 151 -9.18 13.43 -0.17
CA HIS A 151 -8.45 14.39 -0.99
C HIS A 151 -7.54 13.75 -2.04
N LEU A 152 -7.34 12.42 -1.95
CA LEU A 152 -6.52 11.68 -2.91
C LEU A 152 -7.26 11.44 -4.23
N ARG A 153 -6.47 11.47 -5.31
CA ARG A 153 -6.91 11.14 -6.67
C ARG A 153 -5.94 10.11 -7.29
N PRO A 154 -6.41 9.28 -8.24
CA PRO A 154 -5.50 8.48 -9.05
C PRO A 154 -4.41 9.36 -9.70
N GLY A 155 -3.17 8.89 -9.68
CA GLY A 155 -2.01 9.63 -10.18
C GLY A 155 -1.34 10.58 -9.18
N ASP A 156 -1.95 10.83 -8.00
CA ASP A 156 -1.27 11.52 -6.90
C ASP A 156 0.01 10.77 -6.49
N VAL A 157 1.05 11.49 -6.10
CA VAL A 157 2.39 10.91 -5.90
C VAL A 157 2.75 10.88 -4.43
N ILE A 158 3.26 9.75 -3.97
CA ILE A 158 3.97 9.59 -2.71
C ILE A 158 5.46 9.50 -3.01
N GLU A 159 6.21 10.50 -2.56
CA GLU A 159 7.66 10.56 -2.70
C GLU A 159 8.31 9.96 -1.46
N VAL A 160 9.06 8.88 -1.66
CA VAL A 160 9.92 8.25 -0.66
C VAL A 160 11.36 8.57 -1.02
N ALA A 161 11.98 9.43 -0.22
CA ALA A 161 13.39 9.75 -0.37
C ALA A 161 14.26 8.74 0.41
N PRO A 162 15.49 8.45 -0.04
CA PRO A 162 16.43 7.68 0.76
C PRO A 162 16.67 8.41 2.08
N ARG A 163 16.82 7.64 3.18
CA ARG A 163 17.31 8.23 4.43
C ARG A 163 18.82 8.38 4.31
N PRO A 164 19.39 9.53 4.71
CA PRO A 164 20.83 9.60 4.91
C PRO A 164 21.24 8.53 5.94
N ALA A 165 22.38 7.90 5.68
CA ALA A 165 22.99 6.95 6.60
C ALA A 165 23.37 7.62 7.94
#